data_AF-A0A0E4H9S6-F1
#
_entry.id   AF-A0A0E4H9S6-F1
#
_cell.length_a   1.000
_cell.length_b   1.000
_cell.length_c   1.000
_cell.angle_alpha   90.00
_cell.angle_beta   90.00
_cell.angle_gamma   90.00
#
_symmetry.space_group_name_H-M   'P 1'
#
loop_
_entity.id
_entity.type
_entity.pdbx_description
1 polymer ?
#
loop_
_entity_poly.entity_id
_entity_poly.type
_entity_poly.pdbx_seq_one_letter_code
_entity_poly.pdbx_strand_id
1 'polypeptide(L)'
;MGKVRGQKNEQDNPSEWDLWEPWEEEPEVWIDYVCVECGMVDPVPEFIVAECSYELEAGASPEFFCPVCNGTLVRKEEPADK
;
A
#
# COMPACT_ATOMS: atom_id res chain seq x y z
N MET A 1 -4.85 -50.23 43.07
CA MET A 1 -4.68 -48.85 42.57
C MET A 1 -3.44 -48.83 41.70
N GLY A 2 -3.50 -48.30 40.47
CA GLY A 2 -2.34 -48.17 39.59
C GLY A 2 -2.69 -48.24 38.11
N LYS A 3 -3.37 -47.22 37.57
CA LYS A 3 -3.55 -47.03 36.12
C LYS A 3 -2.26 -46.43 35.56
N VAL A 4 -1.59 -47.15 34.67
CA VAL A 4 -0.47 -46.61 33.89
C VAL A 4 -1.05 -45.73 32.79
N ARG A 5 -0.81 -44.41 32.89
CA ARG A 5 -1.03 -43.44 31.81
C ARG A 5 0.34 -42.88 31.45
N GLY A 6 0.82 -43.14 30.24
CA GLY A 6 2.03 -42.54 29.67
C GLY A 6 1.85 -42.50 28.16
N GLN A 7 1.23 -41.44 27.66
CA GLN A 7 1.88 -40.28 27.01
C GLN A 7 2.01 -40.51 25.50
N LYS A 8 1.00 -40.01 24.78
CA LYS A 8 1.16 -39.48 23.43
C LYS A 8 2.19 -38.36 23.50
N ASN A 9 3.06 -38.22 22.52
CA ASN A 9 3.60 -36.93 22.07
C ASN A 9 4.08 -37.10 20.63
N GLU A 10 3.13 -36.82 19.75
CA GLU A 10 3.31 -36.32 18.39
C GLU A 10 4.18 -35.06 18.49
N GLN A 11 5.41 -35.12 18.01
CA GLN A 11 6.21 -33.94 17.73
C GLN A 11 6.13 -33.70 16.23
N ASP A 12 5.02 -33.05 15.86
CA ASP A 12 4.91 -32.22 14.68
C ASP A 12 6.07 -31.21 14.72
N ASN A 13 6.95 -31.28 13.74
CA ASN A 13 8.07 -30.35 13.60
C ASN A 13 7.55 -29.23 12.71
N PRO A 14 7.17 -28.05 13.25
CA PRO A 14 6.72 -26.97 12.40
C PRO A 14 7.92 -26.56 11.54
N SER A 15 7.76 -26.77 10.23
CA SER A 15 8.79 -26.47 9.26
C SER A 15 9.13 -24.98 9.36
N GLU A 16 10.43 -24.65 9.34
CA GLU A 16 11.01 -23.30 9.39
C GLU A 16 10.42 -22.31 8.34
N TRP A 17 9.64 -22.84 7.40
CA TRP A 17 8.91 -22.14 6.35
C TRP A 17 7.55 -21.57 6.79
N ASP A 18 7.06 -21.91 7.99
CA ASP A 18 5.83 -21.35 8.59
C ASP A 18 6.07 -20.03 9.35
N LEU A 19 7.33 -19.58 9.39
CA LEU A 19 7.76 -18.32 9.98
C LEU A 19 7.91 -17.20 8.94
N TRP A 20 7.23 -17.30 7.80
CA TRP A 20 7.05 -16.14 6.94
C TRP A 20 5.97 -15.27 7.57
N GLU A 21 6.37 -14.23 8.31
CA GLU A 21 5.44 -13.18 8.69
C GLU A 21 4.83 -12.62 7.40
N PRO A 22 3.49 -12.68 7.22
CA PRO A 22 2.83 -11.99 6.14
C PRO A 22 3.33 -10.55 6.21
N TRP A 23 4.12 -10.17 5.19
CA TRP A 23 4.54 -8.79 4.92
C TRP A 23 3.47 -7.85 5.46
N GLU A 24 3.83 -6.95 6.38
CA GLU A 24 2.91 -5.89 6.81
C GLU A 24 2.34 -5.29 5.52
N GLU A 25 1.04 -5.48 5.31
CA GLU A 25 0.34 -5.02 4.12
C GLU A 25 0.43 -3.49 4.18
N GLU A 26 1.42 -2.92 3.48
CA GLU A 26 1.58 -1.47 3.39
C GLU A 26 0.22 -0.93 2.94
N PRO A 27 -0.38 0.00 3.70
CA PRO A 27 -1.72 0.46 3.40
C PRO A 27 -1.74 0.97 1.97
N GLU A 28 -2.63 0.42 1.15
CA GLU A 28 -2.86 0.91 -0.21
C GLU A 28 -3.49 2.31 -0.10
N VAL A 29 -2.64 3.33 0.03
CA VAL A 29 -3.07 4.73 0.04
C VAL A 29 -3.25 5.17 -1.40
N TRP A 30 -4.45 5.64 -1.72
CA TRP A 30 -4.79 6.20 -3.03
C TRP A 30 -4.95 7.71 -2.91
N ILE A 31 -4.37 8.44 -3.85
CA ILE A 31 -4.41 9.89 -3.93
C ILE A 31 -5.26 10.28 -5.13
N ASP A 32 -6.37 10.96 -4.89
CA ASP A 32 -7.22 11.47 -5.97
C ASP A 32 -6.58 12.69 -6.63
N TYR A 33 -6.35 12.60 -7.94
CA TYR A 33 -5.95 13.72 -8.76
C TYR A 33 -7.13 14.23 -9.57
N VAL A 34 -7.34 15.55 -9.63
CA VAL A 34 -8.45 16.14 -10.36
C VAL A 34 -7.93 17.00 -11.50
N CYS A 35 -8.49 16.83 -12.69
CA CYS A 35 -8.16 17.65 -13.84
C CYS A 35 -8.85 19.01 -13.72
N VAL A 36 -8.07 20.09 -13.78
CA VAL A 36 -8.61 21.46 -13.71
C VAL A 36 -9.44 21.84 -14.94
N GLU A 37 -9.18 21.21 -16.09
CA GLU A 37 -9.84 21.53 -17.36
C GLU A 37 -11.16 20.79 -17.55
N CYS A 38 -11.20 19.48 -17.25
CA CYS A 38 -12.38 18.65 -17.52
C CYS A 38 -13.06 18.11 -16.26
N GLY A 39 -12.47 18.26 -15.08
CA GLY A 39 -13.02 17.77 -13.82
C GLY A 39 -12.95 16.25 -13.62
N MET A 40 -12.21 15.53 -14.47
CA MET A 40 -11.93 14.10 -14.28
C MET A 40 -11.17 13.88 -12.97
N VAL A 41 -11.59 12.88 -12.20
CA VAL A 41 -10.84 12.36 -11.06
C VAL A 41 -10.07 11.12 -11.50
N ASP A 42 -8.78 11.08 -11.19
CA ASP A 42 -7.86 10.00 -11.46
C ASP A 42 -7.22 9.53 -10.14
N PRO A 43 -7.64 8.37 -9.58
CA PRO A 43 -7.07 7.84 -8.35
C PRO A 43 -5.71 7.19 -8.63
N VAL A 44 -4.65 7.79 -8.09
CA VAL A 44 -3.26 7.34 -8.27
C VAL A 44 -2.75 6.75 -6.96
N PRO A 45 -2.19 5.52 -6.95
CA PRO A 45 -1.58 4.96 -5.75
C PRO A 45 -0.43 5.81 -5.22
N GLU A 46 -0.29 5.92 -3.90
CA GLU A 46 0.80 6.67 -3.26
C GLU A 46 2.17 6.15 -3.69
N PHE A 47 2.36 4.84 -3.87
CA PHE A 47 3.65 4.31 -4.32
C PHE A 47 4.06 4.84 -5.70
N ILE A 48 3.11 5.07 -6.62
CA ILE A 48 3.39 5.70 -7.92
C ILE A 48 3.80 7.16 -7.71
N VAL A 49 3.09 7.88 -6.84
CA VAL A 49 3.42 9.27 -6.51
C VAL A 49 4.81 9.37 -5.86
N ALA A 50 5.14 8.45 -4.97
CA ALA A 50 6.42 8.36 -4.29
C ALA A 50 7.56 8.05 -5.27
N GLU A 51 7.40 7.03 -6.12
CA GLU A 51 8.37 6.69 -7.17
C GLU A 51 8.60 7.86 -8.14
N CYS A 52 7.54 8.53 -8.59
CA CYS A 52 7.66 9.71 -9.45
C CYS A 52 8.25 10.93 -8.74
N SER A 53 8.14 11.00 -7.41
CA SER A 53 8.74 12.07 -6.60
C SER A 53 10.20 11.81 -6.23
N TYR A 54 10.71 10.58 -6.39
CA TYR A 54 12.08 10.22 -6.02
C TYR A 54 13.13 11.05 -6.77
N GLU A 55 12.84 11.41 -8.02
CA GLU A 55 13.70 12.26 -8.85
C GLU A 55 13.46 13.77 -8.65
N LEU A 56 12.50 14.15 -7.81
CA LEU A 56 12.15 15.54 -7.53
C LEU A 56 12.79 16.03 -6.22
N GLU A 57 12.89 17.35 -6.08
CA GLU A 57 13.36 17.96 -4.83
C GLU A 57 12.40 17.65 -3.67
N ALA A 58 12.95 17.57 -2.44
CA ALA A 58 12.16 17.28 -1.26
C ALA A 58 11.00 18.29 -1.08
N GLY A 59 9.76 17.80 -1.16
CA GLY A 59 8.54 18.61 -1.07
C GLY A 59 7.94 19.02 -2.41
N ALA A 60 8.56 18.66 -3.54
CA ALA A 60 7.94 18.77 -4.85
C ALA A 60 7.01 17.57 -5.11
N SER A 61 5.84 17.86 -5.70
CA SER A 61 4.87 16.85 -6.12
C SER A 61 4.99 16.59 -7.62
N PRO A 62 4.89 15.33 -8.08
CA PRO A 62 4.93 15.02 -9.51
C PRO A 62 3.76 15.63 -10.27
N GLU A 63 4.04 16.04 -11.52
CA GLU A 63 3.03 16.54 -12.45
C GLU A 63 2.41 15.37 -13.24
N PHE A 64 1.08 15.21 -13.12
CA PHE A 64 0.33 14.23 -13.89
C PHE A 64 -0.52 14.92 -14.97
N PHE A 65 -0.77 14.20 -16.07
CA PHE A 65 -1.57 14.69 -17.19
C PHE A 65 -2.86 13.89 -17.33
N CYS A 66 -3.97 14.59 -17.55
CA CYS A 66 -5.26 13.95 -17.73
C CYS A 66 -5.29 13.13 -19.03
N PRO A 67 -5.67 11.85 -19.00
CA PRO A 67 -5.68 11.00 -20.19
C PRO A 67 -6.76 11.38 -21.22
N VAL A 68 -7.71 12.26 -20.87
CA VAL A 68 -8.83 12.65 -21.74
C VAL A 68 -8.60 13.98 -22.46
N CYS A 69 -8.22 15.03 -21.73
CA CYS A 69 -8.01 16.36 -22.30
C CYS A 69 -6.55 16.79 -22.34
N ASN A 70 -5.63 15.96 -21.86
CA ASN A 70 -4.21 16.26 -21.74
C ASN A 70 -3.89 17.49 -20.86
N GLY A 71 -4.86 17.93 -20.05
CA GLY A 71 -4.71 19.02 -19.10
C GLY A 71 -3.99 18.61 -17.82
N THR A 72 -3.64 19.59 -17.00
CA THR A 72 -2.94 19.37 -15.73
C THR A 72 -3.86 18.71 -14.69
N LEU A 73 -3.38 17.63 -14.09
CA LEU A 73 -3.98 17.01 -12.92
C LEU A 73 -3.38 17.63 -11.64
N VAL A 74 -4.23 18.05 -10.71
CA VAL A 74 -3.80 18.56 -9.40
C VAL A 74 -4.20 17.59 -8.31
N ARG A 75 -3.32 17.38 -7.33
CA ARG A 75 -3.62 16.55 -6.17
C ARG A 75 -4.81 17.16 -5.42
N LYS A 76 -5.85 16.36 -5.19
CA LYS A 76 -6.93 16.73 -4.29
C LYS A 76 -6.41 16.55 -2.87
N GLU A 77 -6.25 17.66 -2.17
CA GLU A 77 -5.81 17.68 -0.78
C GLU A 77 -6.94 17.18 0.13
N GLU A 78 -7.24 15.88 0.12
CA GLU A 78 -8.02 15.28 1.20
C GLU A 78 -7.05 14.86 2.31
N PRO A 79 -7.20 15.41 3.53
CA PRO A 79 -6.16 15.39 4.55
C PRO A 79 -5.93 13.99 5.10
N ALA A 80 -4.66 13.73 5.42
CA ALA A 80 -4.16 12.60 6.18
C ALA A 80 -5.17 12.08 7.21
N ASP A 81 -5.53 10.81 7.07
CA ASP A 81 -6.24 10.06 8.11
C ASP A 81 -5.38 10.12 9.39
N LYS A 82 -6.01 10.52 10.49
CA LYS A 82 -5.40 10.77 11.81
C LYS A 82 -5.36 9.51 12.66
#